data_AF-W5WHP5-F1
#
_entry.id   AF-W5WHP5-F1
#
_cell.length_a   1.000
_cell.length_b   1.000
_cell.length_c   1.000
_cell.angle_alpha   90.00
_cell.angle_beta   90.00
_cell.angle_gamma   90.00
#
_symmetry.space_group_name_H-M   'P 1'
#
loop_
_entity.id
_entity.type
_entity.pdbx_description
1 polymer ?
#
loop_
_entity_poly.entity_id
_entity_poly.type
_entity_poly.pdbx_seq_one_letter_code
_entity_poly.pdbx_strand_id
1 'polypeptide(L)'
;MTTDFLARMRTALGDLPSEQCASLLAEANAEVAQVAAEVGLARLVDRLGTPESYARKLRASLGYTEPPPKLAAETEVIGQRRGPAGPRAPSTGAARLLLVGLTAATLGGVLLGLVFRTNAIGLTVPLLALTVLGVAACVPAVVRGSEEVRAAARLPELSGLLPYLEPDESNWFGLVLGYVYSLQPAWWLVRAVVPMAVLAEFTGHGGLLALLAGIPASVVSIALGRGAKSDRRLLPPVVAFNAFAAGLVLSLIRVAG
;
A
#
# COMPACT_ATOMS: atom_id res chain seq x y z
N MET A 1 1.40 27.24 -31.75
CA MET A 1 0.37 26.41 -31.08
C MET A 1 0.87 24.99 -30.88
N THR A 2 1.20 24.25 -31.94
CA THR A 2 2.42 23.42 -32.06
C THR A 2 3.30 23.20 -30.83
N THR A 3 4.26 24.12 -30.78
CA THR A 3 5.34 24.29 -29.82
C THR A 3 4.87 24.65 -28.42
N ASP A 4 3.74 25.34 -28.29
CA ASP A 4 3.16 25.72 -26.98
C ASP A 4 2.53 24.49 -26.29
N PHE A 5 1.86 23.62 -27.06
CA PHE A 5 1.35 22.35 -26.56
C PHE A 5 2.49 21.43 -26.07
N LEU A 6 3.57 21.31 -26.87
CA LEU A 6 4.75 20.52 -26.50
C LEU A 6 5.53 21.13 -25.33
N ALA A 7 5.61 22.45 -25.22
CA ALA A 7 6.25 23.12 -24.10
C ALA A 7 5.51 22.83 -22.79
N ARG A 8 4.18 22.89 -22.78
CA ARG A 8 3.35 22.53 -21.62
C ARG A 8 3.45 21.04 -21.29
N MET A 9 3.53 20.18 -22.31
CA MET A 9 3.74 18.74 -22.12
C MET A 9 5.12 18.43 -21.52
N ARG A 10 6.18 19.14 -21.94
CA ARG A 10 7.53 19.04 -21.35
C ARG A 10 7.53 19.49 -19.89
N THR A 11 6.85 20.59 -19.56
CA THR A 11 6.70 21.05 -18.18
C THR A 11 5.94 20.02 -17.34
N ALA A 12 4.86 19.46 -17.92
CA ALA A 12 4.12 18.41 -17.27
C ALA A 12 5.03 17.22 -16.96
N LEU A 13 5.76 16.66 -17.94
CA LEU A 13 6.65 15.49 -17.82
C LEU A 13 8.02 15.76 -17.17
N GLY A 14 8.21 16.91 -16.51
CA GLY A 14 9.51 17.30 -15.92
C GLY A 14 9.95 16.48 -14.71
N ASP A 15 9.11 15.59 -14.23
CA ASP A 15 9.34 14.61 -13.17
C ASP A 15 10.06 13.33 -13.66
N LEU A 16 10.07 13.08 -14.97
CA LEU A 16 10.72 11.91 -15.58
C LEU A 16 12.22 12.16 -15.85
N PRO A 17 13.05 11.11 -15.86
CA PRO A 17 14.43 11.20 -16.33
C PRO A 17 14.51 11.84 -17.71
N SER A 18 15.48 12.75 -17.92
CA SER A 18 15.56 13.59 -19.12
C SER A 18 15.60 12.81 -20.43
N GLU A 19 16.19 11.62 -20.42
CA GLU A 19 16.27 10.72 -21.57
C GLU A 19 14.90 10.13 -21.96
N GLN A 20 14.10 9.71 -20.97
CA GLN A 20 12.75 9.19 -21.19
C GLN A 20 11.80 10.31 -21.64
N CYS A 21 11.91 11.49 -21.02
CA CYS A 21 11.13 12.67 -21.40
C CYS A 21 11.40 13.08 -22.87
N ALA A 22 12.66 13.05 -23.31
CA ALA A 22 13.03 13.36 -24.70
C ALA A 22 12.44 12.34 -25.70
N SER A 23 12.52 11.04 -25.39
CA SER A 23 11.95 9.99 -26.24
C SER A 23 10.43 10.14 -26.39
N LEU A 24 9.72 10.40 -25.30
CA LEU A 24 8.26 10.55 -25.30
C LEU A 24 7.79 11.82 -26.01
N LEU A 25 8.52 12.93 -25.83
CA LEU A 25 8.24 14.16 -26.56
C LEU A 25 8.45 13.99 -28.07
N ALA A 26 9.43 13.17 -28.50
CA ALA A 26 9.67 12.89 -29.91
C ALA A 26 8.53 12.08 -30.54
N GLU A 27 8.05 11.04 -29.85
CA GLU A 27 6.91 10.22 -30.29
C GLU A 27 5.61 11.04 -30.32
N ALA A 28 5.32 11.78 -29.24
CA ALA A 28 4.12 12.62 -29.18
C ALA A 28 4.15 13.79 -30.18
N ASN A 29 5.34 14.32 -30.53
CA ASN A 29 5.45 15.33 -31.58
C ASN A 29 5.00 14.78 -32.95
N ALA A 30 5.30 13.51 -33.27
CA ALA A 30 4.85 12.88 -34.50
C ALA A 30 3.31 12.73 -34.52
N GLU A 31 2.70 12.24 -33.44
CA GLU A 31 1.24 12.08 -33.34
C GLU A 31 0.51 13.43 -33.35
N VAL A 32 1.00 14.41 -32.58
CA VAL A 32 0.41 15.76 -32.51
C VAL A 32 0.51 16.47 -33.86
N ALA A 33 1.62 16.33 -34.60
CA ALA A 33 1.76 16.90 -35.92
C ALA A 33 0.78 16.28 -36.94
N GLN A 34 0.59 14.97 -36.87
CA GLN A 34 -0.38 14.27 -37.70
C GLN A 34 -1.83 14.72 -37.40
N VAL A 35 -2.23 14.72 -36.13
CA VAL A 35 -3.60 15.11 -35.74
C VAL A 35 -3.86 16.60 -36.01
N ALA A 36 -2.85 17.46 -35.85
CA ALA A 36 -2.95 18.86 -36.21
C ALA A 36 -3.13 19.07 -37.72
N ALA A 37 -2.54 18.21 -38.56
CA ALA A 37 -2.73 18.24 -40.01
C ALA A 37 -4.13 17.75 -40.41
N GLU A 38 -4.71 16.80 -39.68
CA GLU A 38 -6.03 16.24 -39.98
C GLU A 38 -7.20 17.13 -39.52
N VAL A 39 -7.12 17.72 -38.33
CA VAL A 39 -8.27 18.42 -37.69
C VAL A 39 -8.06 19.93 -37.58
N GLY A 40 -6.84 20.40 -37.86
CA GLY A 40 -6.45 21.80 -37.68
C GLY A 40 -6.12 22.15 -36.22
N LEU A 41 -5.21 23.11 -36.06
CA LEU A 41 -4.66 23.52 -34.75
C LEU A 41 -5.71 23.98 -33.74
N ALA A 42 -6.83 24.55 -34.19
CA ALA A 42 -7.89 25.06 -33.31
C ALA A 42 -8.71 23.96 -32.63
N ARG A 43 -8.77 22.75 -33.21
CA ARG A 43 -9.53 21.60 -32.69
C ARG A 43 -8.65 20.51 -32.09
N LEU A 44 -7.35 20.74 -32.01
CA LEU A 44 -6.37 19.80 -31.47
C LEU A 44 -6.68 19.45 -30.00
N VAL A 45 -7.04 20.46 -29.21
CA VAL A 45 -7.41 20.31 -27.79
C VAL A 45 -8.73 19.56 -27.63
N ASP A 46 -9.69 19.76 -28.54
CA ASP A 46 -10.97 19.04 -28.51
C ASP A 46 -10.79 17.55 -28.79
N ARG A 47 -9.77 17.16 -29.58
CA ARG A 47 -9.50 15.78 -29.97
C ARG A 47 -8.55 15.03 -29.02
N LEU A 48 -7.43 15.65 -28.65
CA LEU A 48 -6.40 15.03 -27.81
C LEU A 48 -6.58 15.33 -26.31
N GLY A 49 -7.38 16.36 -25.98
CA GLY A 49 -7.48 16.93 -24.64
C GLY A 49 -6.42 18.01 -24.40
N THR A 50 -6.35 18.51 -23.17
CA THR A 50 -5.30 19.45 -22.77
C THR A 50 -3.93 18.74 -22.74
N PRO A 51 -2.81 19.45 -22.98
CA PRO A 51 -1.47 18.85 -22.99
C PRO A 51 -1.13 18.14 -21.68
N GLU A 52 -1.66 18.61 -20.54
CA GLU A 52 -1.49 17.99 -19.23
C GLU A 52 -2.28 16.67 -19.08
N SER A 53 -3.47 16.60 -19.68
CA SER A 53 -4.30 15.39 -19.71
C SER A 53 -3.68 14.32 -20.61
N TYR A 54 -3.16 14.73 -21.76
CA TYR A 54 -2.45 13.85 -22.69
C TYR A 54 -1.14 13.32 -22.07
N ALA A 55 -0.35 14.19 -21.42
CA ALA A 55 0.84 13.78 -20.66
C ALA A 55 0.51 12.77 -19.54
N ARG A 56 -0.68 12.87 -18.93
CA ARG A 56 -1.13 11.91 -17.90
C ARG A 56 -1.48 10.55 -18.50
N LYS A 57 -2.13 10.51 -19.67
CA LYS A 57 -2.38 9.27 -20.42
C LYS A 57 -1.08 8.59 -20.81
N LEU A 58 -0.09 9.37 -21.25
CA LEU A 58 1.23 8.86 -21.63
C LEU A 58 2.04 8.34 -20.43
N ARG A 59 1.87 8.93 -19.25
CA ARG A 59 2.44 8.36 -18.00
C ARG A 59 1.77 7.07 -17.59
N ALA A 60 0.44 6.99 -17.72
CA ALA A 60 -0.32 5.80 -17.37
C ALA A 60 0.06 4.60 -18.26
N SER A 61 0.33 4.82 -19.55
CA SER A 61 0.82 3.76 -20.44
C SER A 61 2.21 3.24 -20.08
N LEU A 62 3.04 4.07 -19.43
CA LEU A 62 4.36 3.71 -18.91
C LEU A 62 4.34 3.17 -17.47
N GLY A 63 3.16 3.05 -16.86
CA GLY A 63 3.01 2.56 -15.48
C GLY A 63 3.37 3.58 -14.39
N TYR A 64 3.64 4.84 -14.73
CA TYR A 64 3.87 5.91 -13.76
C TYR A 64 2.52 6.44 -13.24
N THR A 65 2.26 6.32 -11.94
CA THR A 65 1.05 6.88 -11.31
C THR A 65 1.36 8.26 -10.70
N GLU A 66 0.47 9.22 -11.00
CA GLU A 66 0.38 10.64 -10.58
C GLU A 66 1.62 11.35 -9.98
N PRO A 67 2.09 12.46 -10.58
CA PRO A 67 3.09 13.32 -9.94
C PRO A 67 2.53 13.93 -8.64
N PRO A 68 3.37 14.16 -7.61
CA PRO A 68 2.97 14.90 -6.42
C PRO A 68 2.48 16.31 -6.83
N PRO A 69 1.37 16.81 -6.25
CA PRO A 69 0.77 18.06 -6.68
C PRO A 69 1.73 19.23 -6.40
N LYS A 70 2.36 19.74 -7.46
CA LYS A 70 2.96 21.08 -7.48
C LYS A 70 2.00 22.01 -8.23
N LEU A 71 1.58 23.06 -7.53
CA LEU A 71 0.75 24.18 -7.97
C LEU A 71 -0.68 23.85 -8.43
N ALA A 72 -1.59 23.73 -7.46
CA ALA A 72 -3.02 24.01 -7.63
C ALA A 72 -3.50 24.99 -6.55
N ALA A 73 -2.67 26.01 -6.25
CA ALA A 73 -3.00 27.07 -5.31
C ALA A 73 -3.81 28.21 -5.95
N GLU A 74 -4.33 28.04 -7.17
CA GLU A 74 -4.98 29.14 -7.90
C GLU A 74 -6.15 28.65 -8.76
N THR A 75 -7.12 27.98 -8.13
CA THR A 75 -8.49 27.89 -8.68
C THR A 75 -9.53 27.73 -7.55
N GLU A 76 -9.26 28.33 -6.39
CA GLU A 76 -10.20 28.39 -5.25
C GLU A 76 -11.10 29.65 -5.32
N VAL A 77 -11.49 30.06 -6.53
CA VAL A 77 -12.55 31.04 -6.72
C VAL A 77 -13.36 30.55 -7.92
N ILE A 78 -14.67 30.38 -7.76
CA ILE A 78 -15.64 29.80 -8.72
C ILE A 78 -15.85 28.27 -8.54
N GLY A 79 -16.49 27.91 -7.43
CA GLY A 79 -16.96 26.53 -7.22
C GLY A 79 -18.02 26.36 -6.11
N GLN A 80 -18.57 27.45 -5.56
CA GLN A 80 -19.72 27.42 -4.66
C GLN A 80 -21.02 27.25 -5.47
N ARG A 81 -21.27 26.06 -6.04
CA ARG A 81 -22.63 25.57 -6.36
C ARG A 81 -22.70 24.04 -6.26
N ARG A 82 -23.09 23.59 -5.07
CA ARG A 82 -23.99 22.47 -4.74
C ARG A 82 -24.17 21.35 -5.81
N GLY A 83 -23.61 20.18 -5.51
CA GLY A 83 -23.99 18.85 -5.99
C GLY A 83 -23.69 17.79 -4.90
N PRO A 84 -24.44 16.67 -4.80
CA PRO A 84 -24.34 15.76 -3.65
C PRO A 84 -23.11 14.84 -3.78
N ALA A 85 -22.38 14.68 -2.67
CA ALA A 85 -21.19 13.85 -2.50
C ALA A 85 -19.90 14.32 -3.19
N GLY A 86 -19.36 15.46 -2.75
CA GLY A 86 -17.91 15.70 -2.86
C GLY A 86 -17.11 14.69 -2.02
N PRO A 87 -15.81 14.48 -2.30
CA PRO A 87 -14.93 13.63 -1.50
C PRO A 87 -15.06 14.06 -0.03
N ARG A 88 -15.58 13.18 0.82
CA ARG A 88 -15.71 13.48 2.24
C ARG A 88 -14.31 13.68 2.79
N ALA A 89 -14.00 14.89 3.25
CA ALA A 89 -12.77 15.15 3.96
C ALA A 89 -12.55 14.06 5.02
N PRO A 90 -11.36 13.42 5.07
CA PRO A 90 -11.12 12.31 5.99
C PRO A 90 -11.35 12.79 7.41
N SER A 91 -12.27 12.14 8.14
CA SER A 91 -12.54 12.51 9.52
C SER A 91 -11.35 12.09 10.38
N THR A 92 -10.83 13.00 11.20
CA THR A 92 -9.73 12.72 12.15
C THR A 92 -10.02 11.49 13.02
N GLY A 93 -11.30 11.22 13.31
CA GLY A 93 -11.75 10.03 14.01
C GLY A 93 -11.50 8.72 13.26
N ALA A 94 -11.68 8.68 11.93
CA ALA A 94 -11.42 7.49 11.14
C ALA A 94 -9.92 7.18 11.04
N ALA A 95 -9.08 8.22 10.90
CA ALA A 95 -7.63 8.07 10.93
C ALA A 95 -7.13 7.51 12.27
N ARG A 96 -7.66 8.00 13.39
CA ARG A 96 -7.35 7.47 14.74
C ARG A 96 -7.86 6.05 14.94
N LEU A 97 -9.06 5.73 14.44
CA LEU A 97 -9.60 4.37 14.51
C LEU A 97 -8.73 3.39 13.72
N LEU A 98 -8.24 3.78 12.54
CA LEU A 98 -7.29 2.97 11.77
C LEU A 98 -5.99 2.76 12.55
N LEU A 99 -5.44 3.81 13.17
CA LEU A 99 -4.22 3.69 13.96
C LEU A 99 -4.42 2.72 15.13
N VAL A 100 -5.48 2.92 15.92
CA VAL A 100 -5.83 2.04 17.05
C VAL A 100 -6.07 0.62 16.58
N GLY A 101 -6.84 0.44 15.50
CA GLY A 101 -7.10 -0.87 14.90
C GLY A 101 -5.84 -1.57 14.45
N LEU A 102 -4.92 -0.87 13.79
CA LEU A 102 -3.65 -1.42 13.35
C LEU A 102 -2.74 -1.78 14.53
N THR A 103 -2.68 -0.94 15.56
CA THR A 103 -1.92 -1.25 16.79
C THR A 103 -2.50 -2.46 17.51
N ALA A 104 -3.82 -2.55 17.64
CA ALA A 104 -4.50 -3.68 18.28
C ALA A 104 -4.29 -4.98 17.49
N ALA A 105 -4.39 -4.92 16.15
CA ALA A 105 -4.15 -6.06 15.28
C ALA A 105 -2.69 -6.54 15.34
N THR A 106 -1.73 -5.61 15.40
CA THR A 106 -0.31 -5.93 15.48
C THR A 106 0.03 -6.53 16.84
N LEU A 107 -0.35 -5.86 17.94
CA LEU A 107 -0.07 -6.34 19.30
C LEU A 107 -0.80 -7.66 19.58
N GLY A 108 -2.07 -7.75 19.21
CA GLY A 108 -2.87 -8.97 19.33
C GLY A 108 -2.25 -10.13 18.54
N GLY A 109 -1.84 -9.88 17.29
CA GLY A 109 -1.20 -10.89 16.45
C GLY A 109 0.09 -11.44 17.07
N VAL A 110 1.02 -10.56 17.47
CA VAL A 110 2.29 -10.99 18.11
C VAL A 110 2.03 -11.81 19.37
N LEU A 111 1.19 -11.29 20.29
CA LEU A 111 0.90 -11.97 21.54
C LEU A 111 0.19 -13.31 21.31
N LEU A 112 -0.74 -13.35 20.34
CA LEU A 112 -1.43 -14.58 19.95
C LEU A 112 -0.44 -15.63 19.45
N GLY A 113 0.54 -15.23 18.61
CA GLY A 113 1.58 -16.12 18.12
C GLY A 113 2.48 -16.66 19.25
N LEU A 114 2.78 -15.83 20.26
CA LEU A 114 3.59 -16.23 21.41
C LEU A 114 2.89 -17.29 22.27
N VAL A 115 1.60 -17.11 22.56
CA VAL A 115 0.82 -18.03 23.42
C VAL A 115 0.18 -19.19 22.65
N PHE A 116 0.27 -19.20 21.32
CA PHE A 116 -0.42 -20.15 20.46
C PHE A 116 -0.23 -21.62 20.90
N ARG A 117 1.00 -21.97 21.33
CA ARG A 117 1.39 -23.33 21.70
C ARG A 117 1.26 -23.63 23.20
N THR A 118 0.91 -22.66 24.04
CA THR A 118 0.97 -22.82 25.51
C THR A 118 -0.32 -23.40 26.11
N ASN A 119 -1.26 -23.87 25.28
CA ASN A 119 -2.59 -24.36 25.69
C ASN A 119 -3.38 -23.38 26.60
N ALA A 120 -3.01 -22.10 26.60
CA ALA A 120 -3.57 -21.07 27.47
C ALA A 120 -4.86 -20.48 26.85
N ILE A 121 -5.91 -21.29 26.77
CA ILE A 121 -7.19 -20.93 26.11
C ILE A 121 -7.73 -19.56 26.62
N GLY A 122 -7.57 -19.28 27.92
CA GLY A 122 -7.99 -18.02 28.53
C GLY A 122 -7.30 -16.77 28.00
N LEU A 123 -6.11 -16.90 27.38
CA LEU A 123 -5.41 -15.80 26.69
C LEU A 123 -5.59 -15.88 25.18
N THR A 124 -5.68 -17.07 24.60
CA THR A 124 -5.82 -17.26 23.14
C THR A 124 -7.08 -16.61 22.60
N VAL A 125 -8.24 -16.83 23.24
CA VAL A 125 -9.53 -16.27 22.78
C VAL A 125 -9.55 -14.74 22.81
N PRO A 126 -9.19 -14.04 23.90
CA PRO A 126 -9.21 -12.59 23.92
C PRO A 126 -8.15 -11.97 22.99
N LEU A 127 -6.99 -12.60 22.80
CA LEU A 127 -5.98 -12.11 21.85
C LEU A 127 -6.42 -12.30 20.39
N LEU A 128 -7.10 -13.41 20.08
CA LEU A 128 -7.73 -13.60 18.78
C LEU A 128 -8.81 -12.56 18.55
N ALA A 129 -9.68 -12.31 19.53
CA ALA A 129 -10.70 -11.28 19.46
C ALA A 129 -10.10 -9.88 19.26
N LEU A 130 -9.05 -9.53 20.00
CA LEU A 130 -8.32 -8.26 19.85
C LEU A 130 -7.75 -8.11 18.43
N THR A 131 -7.17 -9.18 17.89
CA THR A 131 -6.59 -9.20 16.55
C THR A 131 -7.68 -8.99 15.48
N VAL A 132 -8.78 -9.76 15.58
CA VAL A 132 -9.91 -9.70 14.64
C VAL A 132 -10.60 -8.33 14.72
N LEU A 133 -10.85 -7.81 15.92
CA LEU A 133 -11.45 -6.50 16.11
C LEU A 133 -10.54 -5.38 15.61
N GLY A 134 -9.23 -5.49 15.79
CA GLY A 134 -8.25 -4.54 15.26
C GLY A 134 -8.26 -4.51 13.72
N VAL A 135 -8.28 -5.67 13.08
CA VAL A 135 -8.42 -5.79 11.61
C VAL A 135 -9.79 -5.25 11.15
N ALA A 136 -10.86 -5.58 11.86
CA ALA A 136 -12.22 -5.12 11.55
C ALA A 136 -12.34 -3.59 11.67
N ALA A 137 -11.70 -2.97 12.66
CA ALA A 137 -11.65 -1.52 12.83
C ALA A 137 -10.95 -0.80 11.65
N CYS A 138 -10.13 -1.53 10.88
CA CYS A 138 -9.50 -1.00 9.66
C CYS A 138 -10.39 -1.13 8.42
N VAL A 139 -11.46 -1.94 8.43
CA VAL A 139 -12.35 -2.19 7.28
C VAL A 139 -12.99 -0.90 6.74
N PRO A 140 -13.48 0.04 7.55
CA PRO A 140 -14.04 1.30 7.04
C PRO A 140 -13.04 2.10 6.18
N ALA A 141 -11.77 2.10 6.56
CA ALA A 141 -10.70 2.75 5.80
C ALA A 141 -10.37 2.01 4.50
N VAL A 142 -10.47 0.68 4.52
CA VAL A 142 -10.37 -0.15 3.33
C VAL A 142 -11.51 0.14 2.35
N VAL A 143 -12.73 0.34 2.83
CA VAL A 143 -13.89 0.64 1.97
C VAL A 143 -13.83 2.07 1.41
N ARG A 144 -13.48 3.04 2.26
CA ARG A 144 -13.45 4.48 1.91
C ARG A 144 -12.23 4.91 1.10
N GLY A 145 -11.17 4.11 1.09
CA GLY A 145 -10.04 4.26 0.18
C GLY A 145 -8.79 4.89 0.78
N SER A 146 -7.80 5.17 -0.08
CA SER A 146 -6.43 5.54 0.32
C SER A 146 -6.29 6.91 0.98
N GLU A 147 -7.37 7.69 1.06
CA GLU A 147 -7.37 9.00 1.73
C GLU A 147 -7.28 8.87 3.26
N GLU A 148 -7.96 7.88 3.86
CA GLU A 148 -7.89 7.69 5.31
C GLU A 148 -6.50 7.19 5.74
N VAL A 149 -5.85 6.35 4.92
CA VAL A 149 -4.46 5.91 5.15
C VAL A 149 -3.49 7.09 5.05
N ARG A 150 -3.67 7.97 4.06
CA ARG A 150 -2.87 9.20 3.92
C ARG A 150 -3.13 10.18 5.06
N ALA A 151 -4.36 10.27 5.56
CA ALA A 151 -4.71 11.10 6.71
C ALA A 151 -4.06 10.58 8.00
N ALA A 152 -4.07 9.26 8.22
CA ALA A 152 -3.36 8.63 9.35
C ALA A 152 -1.84 8.89 9.30
N ALA A 153 -1.24 8.91 8.11
CA ALA A 153 0.17 9.25 7.94
C ALA A 153 0.52 10.71 8.27
N ARG A 154 -0.47 11.61 8.27
CA ARG A 154 -0.30 13.03 8.62
C ARG A 154 -0.58 13.32 10.10
N LEU A 155 -0.97 12.31 10.88
CA LEU A 155 -1.17 12.48 12.32
C LEU A 155 0.17 12.84 13.00
N PRO A 156 0.20 13.81 13.92
CA PRO A 156 1.42 14.22 14.61
C PRO A 156 2.07 13.07 15.39
N GLU A 157 1.25 12.13 15.89
CA GLU A 157 1.70 10.93 16.59
C GLU A 157 2.50 9.99 15.67
N LEU A 158 2.15 9.92 14.37
CA LEU A 158 2.82 9.05 13.40
C LEU A 158 3.95 9.78 12.65
N SER A 159 3.80 11.07 12.38
CA SER A 159 4.80 11.85 11.64
C SER A 159 6.12 11.97 12.39
N GLY A 160 6.09 11.99 13.73
CA GLY A 160 7.30 11.91 14.56
C GLY A 160 7.99 10.54 14.53
N LEU A 161 7.26 9.47 14.20
CA LEU A 161 7.78 8.10 14.16
C LEU A 161 8.28 7.69 12.77
N LEU A 162 7.76 8.29 11.71
CA LEU A 162 8.17 8.00 10.33
C LEU A 162 9.68 8.03 10.10
N PRO A 163 10.43 9.04 10.59
CA PRO A 163 11.88 9.10 10.39
C PRO A 163 12.64 7.91 10.98
N TYR A 164 12.11 7.27 12.03
CA TYR A 164 12.73 6.09 12.65
C TYR A 164 12.42 4.79 11.91
N LEU A 165 11.43 4.79 11.01
CA LEU A 165 11.04 3.64 10.20
C LEU A 165 11.80 3.60 8.86
N GLU A 166 12.44 4.70 8.47
CA GLU A 166 13.33 4.72 7.31
C GLU A 166 14.69 4.10 7.70
N PRO A 167 15.19 3.10 6.94
CA PRO A 167 16.45 2.46 7.26
C PRO A 167 17.61 3.46 7.10
N ASP A 168 18.20 3.83 8.22
CA ASP A 168 19.38 4.69 8.30
C ASP A 168 20.63 3.85 8.64
N GLU A 169 21.56 3.74 7.70
CA GLU A 169 22.79 2.96 7.86
C GLU A 169 23.71 3.50 8.98
N SER A 170 23.49 4.74 9.44
CA SER A 170 24.29 5.35 10.50
C SER A 170 23.97 4.84 11.92
N ASN A 171 22.83 4.18 12.12
CA ASN A 171 22.39 3.66 13.41
C ASN A 171 22.16 2.15 13.35
N TRP A 172 22.43 1.46 14.47
CA TRP A 172 22.24 0.01 14.57
C TRP A 172 20.79 -0.42 14.27
N PHE A 173 19.81 0.40 14.66
CA PHE A 173 18.40 0.17 14.36
C PHE A 173 18.12 0.18 12.84
N GLY A 174 18.72 1.12 12.11
CA GLY A 174 18.54 1.20 10.66
C GLY A 174 19.27 0.09 9.91
N LEU A 175 20.41 -0.40 10.43
CA LEU A 175 21.05 -1.63 9.96
C LEU A 175 20.14 -2.87 10.13
N VAL A 176 19.50 -3.01 11.30
CA VAL A 176 18.55 -4.10 11.54
C VAL A 176 17.32 -3.97 10.63
N LEU A 177 16.76 -2.78 10.48
CA LEU A 177 15.66 -2.51 9.55
C LEU A 177 16.04 -2.84 8.11
N GLY A 178 17.21 -2.38 7.65
CA GLY A 178 17.75 -2.70 6.32
C GLY A 178 17.91 -4.20 6.11
N TYR A 179 18.43 -4.91 7.12
CA TYR A 179 18.53 -6.37 7.09
C TYR A 179 17.16 -7.04 7.02
N VAL A 180 16.19 -6.62 7.83
CA VAL A 180 14.80 -7.12 7.79
C VAL A 180 14.13 -6.84 6.44
N TYR A 181 14.38 -5.67 5.84
CA TYR A 181 13.90 -5.36 4.49
C TYR A 181 14.55 -6.25 3.42
N SER A 182 15.85 -6.59 3.56
CA SER A 182 16.54 -7.51 2.66
C SER A 182 15.98 -8.94 2.75
N LEU A 183 15.42 -9.32 3.90
CA LEU A 183 14.74 -10.59 4.14
C LEU A 183 13.35 -10.68 3.50
N GLN A 184 12.92 -9.69 2.71
CA GLN A 184 11.65 -9.74 1.97
C GLN A 184 11.40 -11.09 1.26
N PRO A 185 12.37 -11.72 0.56
CA PRO A 185 12.20 -13.05 -0.03
C PRO A 185 11.96 -14.16 1.00
N ALA A 186 12.71 -14.15 2.10
CA ALA A 186 12.57 -15.13 3.18
C ALA A 186 11.18 -15.04 3.85
N TRP A 187 10.58 -13.85 3.86
CA TRP A 187 9.23 -13.65 4.40
C TRP A 187 8.14 -14.39 3.61
N TRP A 188 8.35 -14.66 2.32
CA TRP A 188 7.45 -15.52 1.54
C TRP A 188 7.48 -16.96 2.04
N LEU A 189 8.66 -17.47 2.40
CA LEU A 189 8.81 -18.81 2.96
C LEU A 189 8.14 -18.91 4.33
N VAL A 190 8.34 -17.92 5.19
CA VAL A 190 7.66 -17.86 6.50
C VAL A 190 6.14 -17.87 6.32
N ARG A 191 5.62 -17.08 5.38
CA ARG A 191 4.18 -17.07 5.05
C ARG A 191 3.65 -18.40 4.51
N ALA A 192 4.50 -19.21 3.89
CA ALA A 192 4.13 -20.55 3.44
C ALA A 192 4.17 -21.58 4.57
N VAL A 193 5.15 -21.48 5.47
CA VAL A 193 5.35 -22.49 6.52
C VAL A 193 4.40 -22.25 7.71
N VAL A 194 4.10 -21.00 8.05
CA VAL A 194 3.28 -20.67 9.24
C VAL A 194 1.87 -21.27 9.19
N PRO A 195 1.07 -21.12 8.11
CA PRO A 195 -0.25 -21.77 8.02
C PRO A 195 -0.16 -23.29 8.16
N MET A 196 0.86 -23.90 7.55
CA MET A 196 1.08 -25.34 7.60
C MET A 196 1.37 -25.80 9.03
N ALA A 197 2.24 -25.09 9.75
CA ALA A 197 2.60 -25.38 11.14
C ALA A 197 1.39 -25.23 12.07
N VAL A 198 0.62 -24.15 11.92
CA VAL A 198 -0.62 -23.91 12.68
C VAL A 198 -1.63 -25.03 12.43
N LEU A 199 -1.81 -25.42 11.17
CA LEU A 199 -2.80 -26.44 10.82
C LEU A 199 -2.39 -27.82 11.31
N ALA A 200 -1.09 -28.15 11.25
CA ALA A 200 -0.54 -29.38 11.78
C ALA A 200 -0.72 -29.51 13.31
N GLU A 201 -0.54 -28.42 14.05
CA GLU A 201 -0.81 -28.36 15.50
C GLU A 201 -2.30 -28.57 15.80
N PHE A 202 -3.20 -27.97 15.00
CA PHE A 202 -4.66 -28.08 15.21
C PHE A 202 -5.25 -29.44 14.88
N THR A 203 -4.81 -30.09 13.79
CA THR A 203 -5.45 -31.34 13.34
C THR A 203 -5.01 -32.55 14.15
N GLY A 204 -3.88 -32.48 14.87
CA GLY A 204 -3.32 -33.58 15.69
C GLY A 204 -2.97 -34.87 14.91
N HIS A 205 -3.29 -34.92 13.61
CA HIS A 205 -3.18 -36.07 12.73
C HIS A 205 -2.44 -35.67 11.45
N GLY A 206 -1.49 -36.53 11.07
CA GLY A 206 -0.85 -36.71 9.76
C GLY A 206 -0.71 -35.49 8.86
N GLY A 207 0.54 -35.13 8.52
CA GLY A 207 0.89 -33.97 7.69
C GLY A 207 0.12 -33.81 6.37
N LEU A 208 -0.62 -34.80 5.88
CA LEU A 208 -1.46 -34.71 4.69
C LEU A 208 -2.57 -33.65 4.78
N LEU A 209 -3.32 -33.56 5.89
CA LEU A 209 -4.37 -32.53 6.03
C LEU A 209 -3.75 -31.13 6.16
N ALA A 210 -2.64 -31.04 6.90
CA ALA A 210 -1.84 -29.83 7.00
C ALA A 210 -1.34 -29.39 5.61
N LEU A 211 -0.87 -30.32 4.77
CA LEU A 211 -0.45 -30.08 3.39
C LEU A 211 -1.62 -29.63 2.51
N LEU A 212 -2.73 -30.37 2.52
CA LEU A 212 -3.87 -30.13 1.64
C LEU A 212 -4.52 -28.76 1.85
N ALA A 213 -4.63 -28.30 3.09
CA ALA A 213 -5.25 -27.01 3.41
C ALA A 213 -4.24 -25.89 3.65
N GLY A 214 -3.04 -26.20 4.13
CA GLY A 214 -2.01 -25.20 4.35
C GLY A 214 -1.33 -24.74 3.06
N ILE A 215 -1.23 -25.56 2.00
CA ILE A 215 -0.74 -25.10 0.69
C ILE A 215 -1.68 -24.02 0.10
N PRO A 216 -3.01 -24.23 0.00
CA PRO A 216 -3.94 -23.17 -0.38
C PRO A 216 -3.85 -21.94 0.53
N ALA A 217 -3.80 -22.11 1.85
CA ALA A 217 -3.66 -20.99 2.78
C ALA A 217 -2.37 -20.19 2.54
N SER A 218 -1.28 -20.87 2.20
CA SER A 218 0.00 -20.28 1.82
C SER A 218 -0.12 -19.48 0.53
N VAL A 219 -0.75 -20.05 -0.50
CA VAL A 219 -0.99 -19.35 -1.78
C VAL A 219 -1.83 -18.10 -1.56
N VAL A 220 -2.90 -18.18 -0.76
CA VAL A 220 -3.73 -17.03 -0.40
C VAL A 220 -2.92 -15.99 0.38
N SER A 221 -2.12 -16.40 1.36
CA SER A 221 -1.27 -15.49 2.15
C SER A 221 -0.21 -14.77 1.30
N ILE A 222 0.40 -15.49 0.37
CA ILE A 222 1.35 -15.00 -0.64
C ILE A 222 0.65 -14.00 -1.56
N ALA A 223 -0.49 -14.38 -2.15
CA ALA A 223 -1.28 -13.52 -3.03
C ALA A 223 -1.73 -12.24 -2.31
N LEU A 224 -2.15 -12.34 -1.04
CA LEU A 224 -2.54 -11.20 -0.21
C LEU A 224 -1.36 -10.25 0.05
N GLY A 225 -0.17 -10.79 0.34
CA GLY A 225 1.05 -9.98 0.51
C GLY A 225 1.49 -9.29 -0.79
N ARG A 226 1.32 -9.98 -1.92
CA ARG A 226 1.60 -9.44 -3.25
C ARG A 226 0.63 -8.33 -3.63
N GLY A 227 -0.66 -8.57 -3.40
CA GLY A 227 -1.74 -7.61 -3.63
C GLY A 227 -1.62 -6.36 -2.75
N ALA A 228 -1.08 -6.48 -1.54
CA ALA A 228 -0.84 -5.32 -0.68
C ALA A 228 0.21 -4.34 -1.23
N LYS A 229 1.05 -4.75 -2.20
CA LYS A 229 1.96 -3.83 -2.91
C LYS A 229 1.20 -2.94 -3.90
N SER A 230 0.20 -3.48 -4.58
CA SER A 230 -0.63 -2.75 -5.54
C SER A 230 -1.82 -2.03 -4.89
N ASP A 231 -2.36 -2.59 -3.82
CA ASP A 231 -3.52 -2.07 -3.11
C ASP A 231 -3.23 -1.93 -1.60
N ARG A 232 -3.02 -0.68 -1.17
CA ARG A 232 -2.76 -0.35 0.24
C ARG A 232 -3.92 -0.73 1.17
N ARG A 233 -5.11 -1.00 0.63
CA ARG A 233 -6.26 -1.50 1.41
C ARG A 233 -5.99 -2.87 2.04
N LEU A 234 -5.11 -3.69 1.46
CA LEU A 234 -4.79 -5.01 1.98
C LEU A 234 -3.73 -4.97 3.10
N LEU A 235 -3.18 -3.80 3.44
CA LEU A 235 -2.15 -3.67 4.46
C LEU A 235 -2.59 -4.14 5.86
N PRO A 236 -3.75 -3.78 6.41
CA PRO A 236 -4.12 -4.17 7.77
C PRO A 236 -4.14 -5.69 8.01
N PRO A 237 -4.81 -6.53 7.19
CA PRO A 237 -4.77 -7.98 7.40
C PRO A 237 -3.37 -8.56 7.15
N VAL A 238 -2.60 -8.01 6.21
CA VAL A 238 -1.21 -8.42 5.93
C VAL A 238 -0.29 -8.12 7.11
N VAL A 239 -0.46 -6.97 7.77
CA VAL A 239 0.30 -6.57 8.96
C VAL A 239 -0.07 -7.47 10.15
N ALA A 240 -1.36 -7.69 10.40
CA ALA A 240 -1.81 -8.59 11.46
C ALA A 240 -1.27 -10.01 11.29
N PHE A 241 -1.30 -10.54 10.06
CA PHE A 241 -0.76 -11.85 9.75
C PHE A 241 0.77 -11.91 9.92
N ASN A 242 1.50 -10.87 9.51
CA ASN A 242 2.95 -10.78 9.74
C ASN A 242 3.29 -10.73 11.22
N ALA A 243 2.54 -9.97 12.00
CA ALA A 243 2.68 -9.88 13.44
C ALA A 243 2.49 -11.24 14.11
N PHE A 244 1.44 -11.96 13.73
CA PHE A 244 1.20 -13.33 14.18
C PHE A 244 2.33 -14.29 13.81
N ALA A 245 2.77 -14.28 12.55
CA ALA A 245 3.88 -15.10 12.08
C ALA A 245 5.18 -14.82 12.88
N ALA A 246 5.50 -13.55 13.14
CA ALA A 246 6.66 -13.17 13.94
C ALA A 246 6.57 -13.69 15.38
N GLY A 247 5.40 -13.55 16.02
CA GLY A 247 5.14 -14.09 17.36
C GLY A 247 5.31 -15.61 17.42
N LEU A 248 4.83 -16.32 16.39
CA LEU A 248 4.97 -17.77 16.28
C LEU A 248 6.44 -18.19 16.16
N VAL A 249 7.22 -17.52 15.32
CA VAL A 249 8.67 -17.79 15.16
C VAL A 249 9.41 -17.58 16.48
N LEU A 250 9.12 -16.49 17.20
CA LEU A 250 9.71 -16.25 18.52
C LEU A 250 9.35 -17.34 19.54
N SER A 251 8.10 -17.81 19.50
CA SER A 251 7.65 -18.93 20.34
C SER A 251 8.43 -20.23 20.04
N LEU A 252 8.69 -20.52 18.75
CA LEU A 252 9.47 -21.69 18.34
C LEU A 252 10.92 -21.62 18.82
N ILE A 253 11.55 -20.45 18.71
CA ILE A 253 12.94 -20.25 19.17
C ILE A 253 13.03 -20.47 20.69
N ARG A 254 12.07 -19.95 21.47
CA ARG A 254 12.06 -20.08 22.93
C ARG A 254 11.95 -21.53 23.40
N VAL A 255 11.29 -22.40 22.65
CA VAL A 255 11.14 -23.82 23.01
C VAL A 255 12.40 -24.64 22.68
N ALA A 256 13.27 -24.15 21.79
CA ALA A 256 14.46 -24.86 21.34
C ALA A 256 15.74 -24.56 22.15
N GLY A 257 15.72 -23.58 23.06
CA GLY A 257 16.83 -23.22 23.95
C GLY A 257 16.49 -23.43 25.40
#